data_AF-A0A9Q9HCT0-F1
#
_entry.id   AF-A0A9Q9HCT0-F1
#
_cell.length_a   1.000
_cell.length_b   1.000
_cell.length_c   1.000
_cell.angle_alpha   90.00
_cell.angle_beta   90.00
_cell.angle_gamma   90.00
#
_symmetry.space_group_name_H-M   'P 1'
#
loop_
_entity.id
_entity.type
_entity.pdbx_description
1 polymer ?
#
loop_
_entity_poly.entity_id
_entity_poly.type
_entity_poly.pdbx_seq_one_letter_code
_entity_poly.pdbx_strand_id
1 'polypeptide(L)'
;MLFRFVLAALAAGTVTARAEAPDFHQIPFLSDAASASIQRDYERVRCKQTYMVAVSPNGHWASRCSGNKLSSTITSAVLQKCEHSAGQPCGLAIAKGRNLPDWRAVSSLVYAETVSPESIPFVDGLRGRDVVARYTAARRNKALALSRNGAWAYASGRLTMREAEQAALSNCEENDGNRMRCFLYASGNEVVFGPETDIYPER
;
A
#
# COMPACT_ATOMS: atom_id res chain seq x y z
N MET A 1 -66.08 5.26 35.01
CA MET A 1 -64.94 4.35 35.21
C MET A 1 -63.94 4.62 34.09
N LEU A 2 -62.79 5.22 34.41
CA LEU A 2 -61.75 5.63 33.45
C LEU A 2 -60.97 4.42 32.93
N PHE A 3 -60.90 4.23 31.61
CA PHE A 3 -60.00 3.27 30.97
C PHE A 3 -58.60 3.89 30.81
N ARG A 4 -57.61 3.31 31.49
CA ARG A 4 -56.19 3.67 31.40
C ARG A 4 -55.61 3.11 30.10
N PHE A 5 -55.14 3.99 29.21
CA PHE A 5 -54.27 3.62 28.09
C PHE A 5 -52.84 3.38 28.62
N VAL A 6 -52.34 2.16 28.46
CA VAL A 6 -50.93 1.83 28.70
C VAL A 6 -50.18 2.05 27.39
N LEU A 7 -49.37 3.11 27.31
CA LEU A 7 -48.39 3.28 26.24
C LEU A 7 -47.23 2.30 26.47
N ALA A 8 -47.09 1.31 25.61
CA ALA A 8 -45.88 0.49 25.53
C ALA A 8 -44.82 1.26 24.75
N ALA A 9 -43.79 1.75 25.42
CA ALA A 9 -42.62 2.35 24.79
C ALA A 9 -41.73 1.24 24.20
N LEU A 10 -41.73 1.10 22.88
CA LEU A 10 -40.76 0.28 22.15
C LEU A 10 -39.41 0.99 22.16
N ALA A 11 -38.50 0.55 23.03
CA ALA A 11 -37.10 0.94 22.98
C ALA A 11 -36.45 0.29 21.75
N ALA A 12 -36.37 1.04 20.65
CA ALA A 12 -35.56 0.67 19.49
C ALA A 12 -34.08 0.81 19.84
N GLY A 13 -33.48 -0.26 20.38
CA GLY A 13 -32.05 -0.35 20.56
C GLY A 13 -31.37 -0.42 19.19
N THR A 14 -30.68 0.65 18.80
CA THR A 14 -29.80 0.63 17.62
C THR A 14 -28.55 -0.19 17.96
N VAL A 15 -28.61 -1.51 17.75
CA VAL A 15 -27.41 -2.34 17.65
C VAL A 15 -26.65 -1.84 16.43
N THR A 16 -25.70 -0.94 16.66
CA THR A 16 -24.66 -0.64 15.68
C THR A 16 -23.85 -1.92 15.56
N ALA A 17 -24.14 -2.71 14.53
CA ALA A 17 -23.33 -3.87 14.17
C ALA A 17 -21.91 -3.34 13.88
N ARG A 18 -21.06 -3.39 14.90
CA ARG A 18 -19.64 -3.11 14.78
C ARG A 18 -19.12 -4.16 13.80
N ALA A 19 -18.61 -3.73 12.65
CA ALA A 19 -18.03 -4.66 11.69
C ALA A 19 -17.05 -5.57 12.45
N GLU A 20 -17.34 -6.87 12.45
CA GLU A 20 -16.54 -7.87 13.14
C GLU A 20 -15.13 -7.87 12.54
N ALA A 21 -14.11 -8.06 13.37
CA ALA A 21 -12.74 -8.10 12.89
C ALA A 21 -12.57 -9.26 11.89
N PRO A 22 -11.64 -9.16 10.93
CA PRO A 22 -11.30 -10.31 10.09
C PRO A 22 -10.87 -11.52 10.92
N ASP A 23 -11.22 -12.72 10.45
CA ASP A 23 -10.64 -13.96 10.93
C ASP A 23 -9.28 -14.18 10.25
N PHE A 24 -8.19 -13.95 10.98
CA PHE A 24 -6.83 -14.05 10.43
C PHE A 24 -6.37 -15.49 10.20
N HIS A 25 -7.02 -16.48 10.81
CA HIS A 25 -6.71 -17.90 10.62
C HIS A 25 -7.43 -18.51 9.41
N GLN A 26 -8.42 -17.81 8.85
CA GLN A 26 -9.05 -18.18 7.57
C GLN A 26 -8.32 -17.64 6.33
N ILE A 27 -7.21 -16.92 6.51
CA ILE A 27 -6.42 -16.42 5.38
C ILE A 27 -5.64 -17.58 4.75
N PRO A 28 -5.79 -17.84 3.43
CA PRO A 28 -5.14 -18.97 2.80
C PRO A 28 -3.61 -18.81 2.75
N PHE A 29 -2.90 -19.94 2.69
CA PHE A 29 -1.44 -20.05 2.50
C PHE A 29 -0.55 -19.56 3.65
N LEU A 30 -1.14 -19.05 4.73
CA LEU A 30 -0.39 -18.53 5.86
C LEU A 30 -0.19 -19.57 6.96
N SER A 31 0.96 -19.48 7.63
CA SER A 31 1.19 -20.16 8.90
C SER A 31 0.52 -19.41 10.04
N ASP A 32 0.28 -20.09 11.17
CA ASP A 32 -0.26 -19.45 12.38
C ASP A 32 0.57 -18.23 12.83
N ALA A 33 1.90 -18.32 12.68
CA ALA A 33 2.80 -17.22 12.99
C ALA A 33 2.58 -16.00 12.08
N ALA A 34 2.37 -16.22 10.78
CA ALA A 34 2.07 -15.17 9.82
C ALA A 34 0.69 -14.56 10.08
N SER A 35 -0.34 -15.38 10.31
CA SER A 35 -1.69 -14.93 10.70
C SER A 35 -1.66 -14.08 11.97
N ALA A 36 -0.95 -14.51 13.01
CA ALA A 36 -0.76 -13.75 14.24
C ALA A 36 -0.01 -12.42 14.00
N SER A 37 0.94 -12.39 13.06
CA SER A 37 1.63 -11.15 12.68
C SER A 37 0.70 -10.15 12.00
N ILE A 38 -0.18 -10.62 11.13
CA ILE A 38 -1.21 -9.78 10.48
C ILE A 38 -2.18 -9.26 11.52
N GLN A 39 -2.63 -10.10 12.45
CA GLN A 39 -3.52 -9.67 13.53
C GLN A 39 -2.89 -8.54 14.36
N ARG A 40 -1.63 -8.70 14.80
CA ARG A 40 -0.91 -7.63 15.52
C ARG A 40 -0.79 -6.36 14.70
N ASP A 41 -0.52 -6.48 13.40
CA ASP A 41 -0.47 -5.32 12.50
C ASP A 41 -1.83 -4.62 12.38
N TYR A 42 -2.89 -5.39 12.16
CA TYR A 42 -4.26 -4.91 12.15
C TYR A 42 -4.54 -4.16 13.45
N GLU A 43 -4.27 -4.73 14.62
CA GLU A 43 -4.53 -4.15 15.95
C GLU A 43 -3.84 -2.80 16.17
N ARG A 44 -2.62 -2.60 15.66
CA ARG A 44 -1.88 -1.33 15.77
C ARG A 44 -2.44 -0.20 14.90
N VAL A 45 -2.99 -0.52 13.73
CA VAL A 45 -3.42 0.53 12.79
C VAL A 45 -4.76 1.15 13.21
N ARG A 46 -4.91 2.46 12.95
CA ARG A 46 -6.18 3.17 13.20
C ARG A 46 -7.17 3.01 12.03
N CYS A 47 -6.67 2.69 10.83
CA CYS A 47 -7.48 2.58 9.60
C CYS A 47 -8.07 1.18 9.37
N LYS A 48 -8.78 0.61 10.37
CA LYS A 48 -9.37 -0.74 10.27
C LYS A 48 -10.29 -0.92 9.05
N GLN A 49 -11.11 0.09 8.77
CA GLN A 49 -12.13 0.07 7.70
C GLN A 49 -11.55 0.05 6.29
N THR A 50 -10.26 0.35 6.14
CA THR A 50 -9.54 0.31 4.85
C THR A 50 -8.38 -0.66 4.88
N TYR A 51 -8.29 -1.50 5.93
CA TYR A 51 -7.24 -2.49 6.05
C TYR A 51 -7.38 -3.52 4.93
N MET A 52 -6.25 -3.78 4.28
CA MET A 52 -6.11 -4.77 3.23
C MET A 52 -4.94 -5.68 3.52
N VAL A 53 -5.08 -6.93 3.08
CA VAL A 53 -4.02 -7.92 3.08
C VAL A 53 -4.01 -8.62 1.73
N ALA A 54 -2.84 -8.67 1.10
CA ALA A 54 -2.56 -9.54 -0.03
C ALA A 54 -1.65 -10.69 0.42
N VAL A 55 -1.89 -11.87 -0.13
CA VAL A 55 -1.12 -13.09 0.15
C VAL A 55 -0.77 -13.83 -1.13
N SER A 56 0.29 -14.62 -1.05
CA SER A 56 0.81 -15.48 -2.12
C SER A 56 0.83 -16.95 -1.68
N PRO A 57 0.84 -17.91 -2.62
CA PRO A 57 0.87 -19.34 -2.29
C PRO A 57 2.09 -19.82 -1.49
N ASN A 58 3.23 -19.10 -1.55
CA ASN A 58 4.42 -19.40 -0.77
C ASN A 58 4.42 -18.74 0.63
N GLY A 59 3.27 -18.21 1.08
CA GLY A 59 3.10 -17.67 2.43
C GLY A 59 3.62 -16.25 2.64
N HIS A 60 4.12 -15.58 1.59
CA HIS A 60 4.43 -14.15 1.67
C HIS A 60 3.13 -13.34 1.66
N TRP A 61 3.14 -12.24 2.41
CA TRP A 61 2.00 -11.35 2.54
C TRP A 61 2.44 -9.90 2.63
N ALA A 62 1.50 -9.01 2.35
CA ALA A 62 1.64 -7.59 2.63
C ALA A 62 0.33 -7.02 3.14
N SER A 63 0.40 -6.12 4.10
CA SER A 63 -0.73 -5.28 4.52
C SER A 63 -0.55 -3.82 4.11
N ARG A 64 -1.68 -3.14 4.01
CA ARG A 64 -1.77 -1.68 3.89
C ARG A 64 -3.12 -1.17 4.39
N CYS A 65 -3.14 0.03 4.95
CA CYS A 65 -4.37 0.80 5.16
C CYS A 65 -4.14 2.30 4.95
N SER A 66 -5.23 3.06 4.79
CA SER A 66 -5.20 4.52 4.63
C SER A 66 -6.35 5.18 5.38
N GLY A 67 -6.12 6.34 5.98
CA GLY A 67 -7.15 7.08 6.73
C GLY A 67 -8.30 7.63 5.87
N ASN A 68 -8.09 7.77 4.55
CA ASN A 68 -9.11 8.24 3.61
C ASN A 68 -9.86 7.07 2.95
N LYS A 69 -11.06 7.33 2.40
CA LYS A 69 -11.88 6.31 1.71
C LYS A 69 -11.04 5.53 0.69
N LEU A 70 -11.33 4.22 0.61
CA LEU A 70 -10.65 3.26 -0.24
C LEU A 70 -10.60 3.73 -1.71
N SER A 71 -9.40 3.92 -2.26
CA SER A 71 -9.19 4.02 -3.71
C SER A 71 -8.62 2.72 -4.25
N SER A 72 -8.84 2.44 -5.54
CA SER A 72 -8.21 1.34 -6.29
C SER A 72 -6.69 1.30 -6.10
N THR A 73 -6.08 2.43 -5.78
CA THR A 73 -4.68 2.58 -5.38
C THR A 73 -4.26 1.73 -4.20
N ILE A 74 -5.07 1.63 -3.13
CA ILE A 74 -4.67 0.83 -1.96
C ILE A 74 -4.59 -0.63 -2.37
N THR A 75 -5.51 -1.08 -3.22
CA THR A 75 -5.51 -2.41 -3.81
C THR A 75 -4.23 -2.67 -4.59
N SER A 76 -3.89 -1.81 -5.56
CA SER A 76 -2.67 -1.99 -6.35
C SER A 76 -1.42 -1.97 -5.48
N ALA A 77 -1.32 -1.03 -4.54
CA ALA A 77 -0.14 -0.92 -3.70
C ALA A 77 0.06 -2.11 -2.74
N VAL A 78 -1.02 -2.70 -2.19
CA VAL A 78 -0.90 -3.88 -1.32
C VAL A 78 -0.53 -5.12 -2.13
N LEU A 79 -1.11 -5.28 -3.33
CA LEU A 79 -0.78 -6.37 -4.25
C LEU A 79 0.68 -6.26 -4.71
N GLN A 80 1.10 -5.10 -5.21
CA GLN A 80 2.47 -4.83 -5.64
C GLN A 80 3.49 -5.10 -4.53
N LYS A 81 3.18 -4.71 -3.28
CA LYS A 81 4.07 -4.95 -2.15
C LYS A 81 4.22 -6.44 -1.85
N CYS A 82 3.12 -7.19 -1.92
CA CYS A 82 3.14 -8.64 -1.77
C CYS A 82 3.92 -9.30 -2.91
N GLU A 83 3.61 -8.95 -4.16
CA GLU A 83 4.23 -9.51 -5.36
C GLU A 83 5.74 -9.31 -5.37
N HIS A 84 6.20 -8.11 -5.01
CA HIS A 84 7.61 -7.81 -4.89
C HIS A 84 8.32 -8.70 -3.86
N SER A 85 7.72 -8.89 -2.68
CA SER A 85 8.29 -9.75 -1.62
C SER A 85 8.17 -11.24 -1.94
N ALA A 86 7.14 -11.64 -2.67
CA ALA A 86 6.84 -13.04 -2.96
C ALA A 86 7.56 -13.57 -4.22
N GLY A 87 7.97 -12.66 -5.12
CA GLY A 87 8.49 -13.00 -6.44
C GLY A 87 7.44 -13.60 -7.38
N GLN A 88 6.15 -13.51 -7.04
CA GLN A 88 5.05 -14.11 -7.80
C GLN A 88 3.72 -13.34 -7.60
N PRO A 89 2.74 -13.49 -8.49
CA PRO A 89 1.41 -12.90 -8.35
C PRO A 89 0.76 -13.15 -6.98
N CYS A 90 0.16 -12.11 -6.41
CA CYS A 90 -0.57 -12.19 -5.14
C CYS A 90 -2.07 -12.00 -5.37
N GLY A 91 -2.87 -12.45 -4.40
CA GLY A 91 -4.30 -12.19 -4.35
C GLY A 91 -4.70 -11.51 -3.04
N LEU A 92 -5.81 -10.77 -3.06
CA LEU A 92 -6.36 -10.17 -1.84
C LEU A 92 -7.00 -11.26 -0.96
N ALA A 93 -6.70 -11.24 0.33
CA ALA A 93 -7.36 -12.07 1.34
C ALA A 93 -8.21 -11.24 2.31
N ILE A 94 -7.86 -9.97 2.53
CA ILE A 94 -8.68 -9.02 3.29
C ILE A 94 -8.85 -7.75 2.47
N ALA A 95 -10.10 -7.27 2.37
CA ALA A 95 -10.41 -5.98 1.78
C ALA A 95 -11.46 -5.23 2.61
N LYS A 96 -11.20 -3.95 2.88
CA LYS A 96 -12.05 -3.11 3.75
C LYS A 96 -12.28 -3.75 5.13
N GLY A 97 -11.23 -4.34 5.70
CA GLY A 97 -11.29 -4.99 7.00
C GLY A 97 -12.19 -6.22 7.06
N ARG A 98 -12.41 -6.93 5.94
CA ARG A 98 -13.17 -8.19 5.89
C ARG A 98 -12.44 -9.24 5.07
N ASN A 99 -12.54 -10.51 5.46
CA ASN A 99 -12.04 -11.64 4.68
C ASN A 99 -12.72 -11.69 3.29
N LEU A 100 -11.96 -12.05 2.28
CA LEU A 100 -12.46 -12.39 0.96
C LEU A 100 -12.46 -13.92 0.79
N PRO A 101 -13.60 -14.54 0.42
CA PRO A 101 -13.68 -16.00 0.29
C PRO A 101 -12.96 -16.51 -0.96
N ASP A 102 -12.96 -15.72 -2.04
CA ASP A 102 -12.45 -16.12 -3.35
C ASP A 102 -11.07 -15.50 -3.59
N TRP A 103 -10.03 -16.16 -3.07
CA TRP A 103 -8.67 -15.75 -3.40
C TRP A 103 -8.37 -16.02 -4.87
N ARG A 104 -7.86 -15.00 -5.56
CA ARG A 104 -7.38 -15.12 -6.93
C ARG A 104 -6.12 -14.29 -7.11
N ALA A 105 -5.08 -14.94 -7.61
CA ALA A 105 -3.85 -14.26 -8.00
C ALA A 105 -4.13 -13.25 -9.12
N VAL A 106 -3.57 -12.06 -8.97
CA VAL A 106 -3.51 -11.01 -9.99
C VAL A 106 -2.06 -10.53 -10.09
N SER A 107 -1.66 -10.12 -11.29
CA SER A 107 -0.36 -9.47 -11.51
C SER A 107 -0.60 -7.98 -11.53
N SER A 108 -0.11 -7.27 -10.51
CA SER A 108 -0.28 -5.81 -10.36
C SER A 108 1.05 -5.05 -10.43
N LEU A 109 2.19 -5.73 -10.25
CA LEU A 109 3.53 -5.16 -10.33
C LEU A 109 4.13 -5.38 -11.72
N VAL A 110 4.75 -4.33 -12.23
CA VAL A 110 5.50 -4.35 -13.48
C VAL A 110 6.90 -3.81 -13.19
N TYR A 111 7.92 -4.56 -13.56
CA TYR A 111 9.29 -4.06 -13.63
C TYR A 111 9.51 -3.52 -15.04
N ALA A 112 9.55 -2.19 -15.17
CA ALA A 112 9.70 -1.53 -16.45
C ALA A 112 11.14 -1.06 -16.67
N GLU A 113 11.51 -0.88 -17.93
CA GLU A 113 12.81 -0.29 -18.30
C GLU A 113 12.78 1.24 -18.32
N THR A 114 11.59 1.82 -18.50
CA THR A 114 11.38 3.27 -18.68
C THR A 114 10.31 3.81 -17.75
N VAL A 115 10.43 5.08 -17.37
CA VAL A 115 9.44 5.75 -16.52
C VAL A 115 8.17 6.09 -17.31
N SER A 116 7.09 5.35 -17.05
CA SER A 116 5.73 5.60 -17.56
C SER A 116 4.69 5.64 -16.42
N PRO A 117 3.49 6.22 -16.63
CA PRO A 117 2.45 6.24 -15.62
C PRO A 117 2.01 4.87 -15.11
N GLU A 118 2.07 3.84 -15.96
CA GLU A 118 1.67 2.47 -15.65
C GLU A 118 2.76 1.70 -14.90
N SER A 119 4.01 2.17 -14.97
CA SER A 119 5.17 1.50 -14.40
C SER A 119 5.48 1.89 -12.95
N ILE A 120 5.00 3.04 -12.47
CA ILE A 120 5.32 3.51 -11.11
C ILE A 120 4.56 2.68 -10.06
N PRO A 121 5.26 1.88 -9.23
CA PRO A 121 4.60 1.09 -8.21
C PRO A 121 4.29 1.94 -6.98
N PHE A 122 3.37 1.45 -6.15
CA PHE A 122 3.02 1.94 -4.81
C PHE A 122 2.40 3.33 -4.70
N VAL A 123 2.36 4.09 -5.79
CA VAL A 123 1.79 5.44 -5.88
C VAL A 123 0.36 5.37 -6.45
N ASP A 124 -0.50 6.28 -5.96
CA ASP A 124 -1.85 6.46 -6.49
C ASP A 124 -1.86 6.75 -7.99
N GLY A 125 -2.75 6.12 -8.77
CA GLY A 125 -2.73 6.23 -10.22
C GLY A 125 -2.83 7.67 -10.76
N LEU A 126 -3.58 8.56 -10.09
CA LEU A 126 -3.63 9.98 -10.46
C LEU A 126 -2.32 10.68 -10.11
N ARG A 127 -1.78 10.41 -8.92
CA ARG A 127 -0.49 10.96 -8.51
C ARG A 127 0.66 10.43 -9.35
N GLY A 128 0.62 9.16 -9.76
CA GLY A 128 1.62 8.49 -10.59
C GLY A 128 1.73 9.14 -11.97
N ARG A 129 0.58 9.49 -12.58
CA ARG A 129 0.56 10.28 -13.82
C ARG A 129 1.23 11.64 -13.63
N ASP A 130 0.91 12.36 -12.55
CA ASP A 130 1.54 13.65 -12.24
C ASP A 130 3.04 13.53 -11.96
N VAL A 131 3.46 12.47 -11.25
CA VAL A 131 4.87 12.14 -11.00
C VAL A 131 5.61 12.01 -12.32
N VAL A 132 5.09 11.18 -13.22
CA VAL A 132 5.73 10.90 -14.51
C VAL A 132 5.77 12.14 -15.38
N ALA A 133 4.66 12.87 -15.50
CA ALA A 133 4.63 14.09 -16.30
C ALA A 133 5.71 15.10 -15.84
N ARG A 134 5.84 15.31 -14.52
CA ARG A 134 6.85 16.21 -13.95
C ARG A 134 8.26 15.68 -14.10
N TYR A 135 8.48 14.39 -13.80
CA TYR A 135 9.80 13.79 -13.82
C TYR A 135 10.36 13.68 -15.24
N THR A 136 9.54 13.29 -16.21
CA THR A 136 9.95 13.17 -17.62
C THR A 136 10.35 14.52 -18.19
N ALA A 137 9.61 15.59 -17.87
CA ALA A 137 9.93 16.96 -18.30
C ALA A 137 11.11 17.60 -17.54
N ALA A 138 11.56 17.01 -16.44
CA ALA A 138 12.61 17.58 -15.61
C ALA A 138 13.99 17.58 -16.31
N ARG A 139 14.84 18.56 -15.93
CA ARG A 139 16.19 18.74 -16.46
C ARG A 139 17.07 17.50 -16.19
N ARG A 140 18.16 17.34 -16.95
CA ARG A 140 19.18 16.30 -16.74
C ARG A 140 19.75 16.32 -15.30
N ASN A 141 20.49 15.26 -14.93
CA ASN A 141 20.93 14.99 -13.57
C ASN A 141 19.73 14.99 -12.62
N LYS A 142 18.87 13.98 -12.81
CA LYS A 142 17.62 13.80 -12.09
C LYS A 142 17.50 12.38 -11.57
N ALA A 143 16.77 12.21 -10.48
CA ALA A 143 16.46 10.90 -9.91
C ALA A 143 15.08 10.94 -9.27
N LEU A 144 14.42 9.79 -9.20
CA LEU A 144 13.09 9.60 -8.61
C LEU A 144 13.19 8.52 -7.55
N ALA A 145 12.71 8.84 -6.35
CA ALA A 145 12.62 7.92 -5.22
C ALA A 145 11.16 7.69 -4.82
N LEU A 146 10.87 6.49 -4.37
CA LEU A 146 9.53 6.03 -3.95
C LEU A 146 9.64 5.36 -2.58
N SER A 147 8.52 5.30 -1.85
CA SER A 147 8.35 4.39 -0.70
C SER A 147 7.26 3.36 -1.01
N ARG A 148 7.36 2.18 -0.39
CA ARG A 148 6.29 1.15 -0.44
C ARG A 148 4.94 1.62 0.11
N ASN A 149 4.93 2.77 0.79
CA ASN A 149 3.76 3.43 1.34
C ASN A 149 3.26 4.59 0.46
N GLY A 150 3.78 4.73 -0.76
CA GLY A 150 3.32 5.68 -1.77
C GLY A 150 3.79 7.12 -1.56
N ALA A 151 4.75 7.34 -0.66
CA ALA A 151 5.54 8.58 -0.68
C ALA A 151 6.46 8.55 -1.91
N TRP A 152 6.77 9.72 -2.43
CA TRP A 152 7.66 9.86 -3.57
C TRP A 152 8.26 11.26 -3.57
N ALA A 153 9.42 11.41 -4.21
CA ALA A 153 9.99 12.69 -4.57
C ALA A 153 10.98 12.53 -5.71
N TYR A 154 11.23 13.61 -6.44
CA TYR A 154 12.32 13.67 -7.41
C TYR A 154 13.23 14.87 -7.14
N ALA A 155 14.44 14.79 -7.65
CA ALA A 155 15.36 15.91 -7.80
C ALA A 155 15.79 16.01 -9.26
N SER A 156 16.13 17.21 -9.72
CA SER A 156 16.62 17.44 -11.08
C SER A 156 17.53 18.67 -11.14
N GLY A 157 18.31 18.80 -12.21
CA GLY A 157 19.20 19.95 -12.41
C GLY A 157 20.35 20.02 -11.40
N ARG A 158 20.74 18.89 -10.81
CA ARG A 158 21.91 18.80 -9.92
C ARG A 158 23.22 18.80 -10.71
N LEU A 159 24.35 19.00 -10.04
CA LEU A 159 25.65 19.02 -10.72
C LEU A 159 26.05 17.62 -11.17
N THR A 160 25.72 16.59 -10.37
CA THR A 160 26.01 15.19 -10.66
C THR A 160 24.78 14.30 -10.51
N MET A 161 24.82 13.10 -11.10
CA MET A 161 23.74 12.11 -10.94
C MET A 161 23.62 11.66 -9.47
N ARG A 162 24.76 11.42 -8.80
CA ARG A 162 24.82 11.03 -7.39
C ARG A 162 24.15 12.06 -6.48
N GLU A 163 24.35 13.36 -6.73
CA GLU A 163 23.64 14.41 -6.00
C GLU A 163 22.13 14.38 -6.23
N ALA A 164 21.69 14.07 -7.45
CA ALA A 164 20.28 13.93 -7.77
C ALA A 164 19.65 12.74 -7.01
N GLU A 165 20.32 11.60 -6.99
CA GLU A 165 19.89 10.40 -6.26
C GLU A 165 19.77 10.65 -4.77
N GLN A 166 20.80 11.25 -4.15
CA GLN A 166 20.80 11.59 -2.73
C GLN A 166 19.68 12.58 -2.39
N ALA A 167 19.50 13.62 -3.21
CA ALA A 167 18.43 14.60 -3.01
C ALA A 167 17.04 13.99 -3.20
N ALA A 168 16.85 13.11 -4.19
CA ALA A 168 15.58 12.43 -4.41
C ALA A 168 15.19 11.54 -3.22
N LEU A 169 16.15 10.77 -2.70
CA LEU A 169 15.97 9.96 -1.49
C LEU A 169 15.62 10.85 -0.29
N SER A 170 16.41 11.89 0.00
CA SER A 170 16.17 12.80 1.13
C SER A 170 14.77 13.42 1.07
N ASN A 171 14.39 13.97 -0.08
CA ASN A 171 13.06 14.57 -0.27
C ASN A 171 11.93 13.54 -0.11
N CYS A 172 12.16 12.29 -0.55
CA CYS A 172 11.18 11.22 -0.39
C CYS A 172 11.02 10.86 1.09
N GLU A 173 12.11 10.79 1.85
CA GLU A 173 12.06 10.53 3.28
C GLU A 173 11.28 11.61 4.02
N GLU A 174 11.53 12.87 3.71
CA GLU A 174 10.76 14.00 4.27
C GLU A 174 9.25 13.81 4.02
N ASN A 175 8.88 13.43 2.79
CA ASN A 175 7.49 13.15 2.41
C ASN A 175 6.92 11.88 3.07
N ASP A 176 7.76 10.89 3.40
CA ASP A 176 7.38 9.65 4.09
C ASP A 176 7.39 9.80 5.62
N GLY A 177 7.65 11.00 6.13
CA GLY A 177 7.71 11.34 7.55
C GLY A 177 9.00 10.89 8.23
N ASN A 178 10.13 10.93 7.50
CA ASN A 178 11.48 10.59 7.92
C ASN A 178 11.62 9.19 8.51
N ARG A 179 10.98 8.21 7.86
CA ARG A 179 10.94 6.83 8.36
C ARG A 179 11.98 5.91 7.72
N MET A 180 12.81 6.45 6.82
CA MET A 180 13.95 5.77 6.19
C MET A 180 13.52 4.57 5.36
N ARG A 181 12.51 4.75 4.51
CA ARG A 181 11.87 3.66 3.72
C ARG A 181 11.85 3.88 2.22
N CYS A 182 12.48 4.96 1.76
CA CYS A 182 12.53 5.29 0.37
C CYS A 182 13.72 4.60 -0.31
N PHE A 183 13.48 4.20 -1.55
CA PHE A 183 14.46 3.59 -2.45
C PHE A 183 14.41 4.31 -3.80
N LEU A 184 15.48 4.19 -4.58
CA LEU A 184 15.53 4.73 -5.93
C LEU A 184 14.63 3.90 -6.85
N TYR A 185 13.80 4.60 -7.62
CA TYR A 185 13.05 4.01 -8.71
C TYR A 185 13.70 4.28 -10.06
N ALA A 186 14.20 5.51 -10.26
CA ALA A 186 14.87 5.88 -11.50
C ALA A 186 16.10 6.77 -11.24
N SER A 187 17.13 6.56 -12.06
CA SER A 187 18.32 7.41 -12.15
C SER A 187 18.45 7.91 -13.59
N GLY A 188 18.45 9.23 -13.77
CA GLY A 188 18.36 9.85 -15.09
C GLY A 188 17.03 9.57 -15.78
N ASN A 189 17.05 8.79 -16.86
CA ASN A 189 15.84 8.34 -17.56
C ASN A 189 15.65 6.82 -17.44
N GLU A 190 16.54 6.13 -16.74
CA GLU A 190 16.55 4.68 -16.59
C GLU A 190 15.85 4.30 -15.30
N VAL A 191 14.99 3.28 -15.37
CA VAL A 191 14.42 2.65 -14.18
C VAL A 191 15.47 1.73 -13.58
N VAL A 192 15.75 1.94 -12.29
CA VAL A 192 16.69 1.12 -11.49
C VAL A 192 15.94 0.19 -10.52
N PHE A 193 14.61 0.31 -10.45
CA PHE A 193 13.75 -0.59 -9.69
C PHE A 193 13.62 -1.95 -10.36
N GLY A 194 13.89 -3.01 -9.61
CA GLY A 194 13.90 -4.39 -10.10
C GLY A 194 13.57 -5.40 -9.01
N PRO A 195 13.62 -6.71 -9.32
CA PRO A 195 13.36 -7.78 -8.36
C PRO A 195 14.22 -7.71 -7.08
N GLU A 196 15.44 -7.20 -7.21
CA GLU A 196 16.43 -7.09 -6.11
C GLU A 196 16.32 -5.79 -5.29
N THR A 197 15.37 -4.89 -5.61
CA THR A 197 15.24 -3.63 -4.87
C THR A 197 14.77 -3.90 -3.45
N ASP A 198 15.52 -3.48 -2.44
CA ASP A 198 15.02 -3.52 -1.07
C ASP A 198 13.93 -2.45 -0.84
N ILE A 199 12.66 -2.88 -0.76
CA ILE A 199 11.51 -2.03 -0.42
C ILE A 199 11.26 -1.91 1.09
N TYR A 200 12.09 -2.58 1.91
CA TYR A 200 12.15 -2.48 3.36
C TYR A 200 13.53 -2.06 3.86
N PRO A 201 14.14 -0.99 3.29
CA PRO A 201 15.48 -0.62 3.67
C PRO A 201 15.54 -0.36 5.17
N GLU A 202 16.37 -1.14 5.85
CA GLU A 202 16.78 -0.88 7.21
C GLU A 202 18.00 0.04 7.12
N ARG A 203 18.04 1.12 7.92
CA ARG A 203 19.23 1.93 8.11
C ARG A 203 19.48 2.12 9.59
#